data_AF-A0A2M9WHI1-F1
#
_entry.id   AF-A0A2M9WHI1-F1
#
_cell.length_a   1.000
_cell.length_b   1.000
_cell.length_c   1.000
_cell.angle_alpha   90.00
_cell.angle_beta   90.00
_cell.angle_gamma   90.00
#
_symmetry.space_group_name_H-M   'P 1'
#
loop_
_entity.id
_entity.type
_entity.pdbx_description
1 polymer ?
#
loop_
_entity_poly.entity_id
_entity_poly.type
_entity_poly.pdbx_seq_one_letter_code
_entity_poly.pdbx_strand_id
1 'polypeptide(L)' 'MWDPAKANHMNQFARYAIGASRLEREGLFKQAAELWEKAYASPCGADNRHWAEARYDRCAYVSGLRRTDISERKAV' A
#
# COMPACT_ATOMS: atom_id res chain seq x y z
N MET A 1 -24.75 -7.46 25.30
CA MET A 1 -25.14 -7.26 23.88
C MET A 1 -23.87 -6.85 23.16
N TRP A 2 -23.26 -7.76 22.40
CA TRP A 2 -22.13 -7.42 21.53
C TRP A 2 -22.69 -6.49 20.44
N ASP A 3 -22.15 -5.27 20.30
CA ASP A 3 -22.49 -4.35 19.21
C ASP A 3 -21.54 -4.55 18.02
N PRO A 4 -21.91 -5.36 17.00
CA PRO A 4 -21.08 -5.52 15.80
C PRO A 4 -20.89 -4.20 15.04
N ALA A 5 -21.71 -3.19 15.33
CA ALA A 5 -21.67 -1.84 14.74
C ALA A 5 -20.40 -1.03 15.06
N LYS A 6 -19.60 -1.43 16.06
CA LYS A 6 -18.29 -0.80 16.35
C LYS A 6 -17.11 -1.51 15.70
N ALA A 7 -17.35 -2.60 14.99
CA ALA A 7 -16.29 -3.33 14.33
C ALA A 7 -15.93 -2.63 13.01
N ASN A 8 -15.08 -1.60 13.08
CA ASN A 8 -14.44 -1.03 11.91
C ASN A 8 -13.42 -2.05 11.37
N HIS A 9 -13.91 -3.10 10.70
CA HIS A 9 -13.09 -4.08 10.00
C HIS A 9 -12.51 -3.44 8.73
N MET A 10 -11.71 -2.39 8.89
CA MET A 10 -10.84 -1.91 7.83
C MET A 10 -9.94 -3.07 7.45
N ASN A 11 -10.17 -3.63 6.25
CA ASN A 11 -9.32 -4.68 5.72
C ASN A 11 -7.87 -4.17 5.67
N GLN A 12 -6.91 -5.10 5.77
CA GLN A 12 -5.49 -4.74 5.84
C GLN A 12 -5.07 -3.83 4.67
N PHE A 13 -5.62 -4.10 3.49
CA PHE A 13 -5.50 -3.25 2.31
C PHE A 13 -5.84 -1.79 2.60
N ALA A 14 -7.03 -1.50 3.15
CA ALA A 14 -7.48 -0.13 3.39
C ALA A 14 -6.57 0.60 4.39
N ARG A 15 -6.07 -0.10 5.42
CA ARG A 15 -5.15 0.49 6.40
C ARG A 15 -3.84 0.92 5.73
N TYR A 16 -3.27 0.09 4.87
CA TYR A 16 -2.07 0.43 4.11
C TYR A 16 -2.34 1.51 3.06
N ALA A 17 -3.44 1.40 2.32
CA ALA A 17 -3.83 2.35 1.27
C ALA A 17 -4.05 3.78 1.79
N ILE A 18 -4.65 3.92 2.99
CA ILE A 18 -4.83 5.22 3.64
C ILE A 18 -3.47 5.84 4.00
N GLY A 19 -2.57 5.06 4.60
CA GLY A 19 -1.22 5.51 4.92
C GLY A 19 -0.43 5.88 3.67
N ALA A 20 -0.49 5.05 2.63
CA ALA A 20 0.18 5.30 1.35
C ALA A 20 -0.32 6.59 0.69
N SER A 21 -1.64 6.79 0.66
CA SER A 21 -2.27 8.00 0.09
C SER A 21 -1.87 9.27 0.83
N ARG A 22 -1.68 9.19 2.16
CA ARG A 22 -1.19 10.31 2.96
C ARG A 22 0.24 10.66 2.58
N LEU A 23 1.11 9.67 2.48
CA LEU A 23 2.51 9.88 2.11
C LEU A 23 2.67 10.42 0.69
N GLU A 24 1.81 10.01 -0.26
CA GLU A 24 1.77 10.60 -1.60
C GLU A 24 1.48 12.11 -1.54
N ARG A 25 0.58 12.55 -0.66
CA ARG A 25 0.29 13.98 -0.47
C ARG A 25 1.43 14.74 0.20
N GLU A 26 2.16 14.08 1.09
CA GLU A 26 3.34 14.63 1.76
C GLU A 26 4.60 14.60 0.86
N GLY A 27 4.52 14.04 -0.36
CA GLY A 27 5.64 13.93 -1.31
C GLY A 27 6.64 12.82 -0.97
N LEU A 28 6.33 11.97 0.02
CA LEU A 28 7.15 10.87 0.48
C LEU A 28 6.95 9.62 -0.38
N PHE A 29 7.19 9.74 -1.70
CA PHE A 29 6.88 8.72 -2.69
C PHE A 29 7.59 7.38 -2.45
N LYS A 30 8.80 7.39 -1.87
CA LYS A 30 9.53 6.16 -1.51
C LYS A 30 8.78 5.33 -0.47
N GLN A 31 8.37 5.97 0.62
CA GLN A 31 7.61 5.31 1.69
C GLN A 31 6.18 4.97 1.25
N ALA A 32 5.59 5.80 0.38
CA ALA A 32 4.31 5.52 -0.24
C ALA A 32 4.37 4.23 -1.07
N ALA A 33 5.43 4.02 -1.86
CA ALA A 33 5.62 2.79 -2.61
C ALA A 33 5.69 1.57 -1.69
N GLU A 34 6.46 1.62 -0.60
CA GLU A 34 6.53 0.51 0.37
C GLU A 34 5.16 0.16 1.00
N LEU A 35 4.31 1.17 1.22
CA LEU A 35 2.95 0.96 1.73
C LEU A 35 1.99 0.44 0.65
N TRP A 36 2.10 0.92 -0.59
CA TRP A 36 1.35 0.39 -1.73
C TRP A 36 1.72 -1.07 -2.01
N GLU A 37 2.98 -1.43 -1.80
CA GLU A 37 3.45 -2.82 -1.92
C GLU A 37 2.75 -3.73 -0.91
N LYS A 38 2.72 -3.32 0.36
CA LYS A 38 2.00 -4.04 1.43
C LYS A 38 0.50 -4.08 1.17
N ALA A 39 -0.07 -3.03 0.57
CA ALA A 39 -1.47 -2.99 0.22
C ALA A 39 -1.81 -4.05 -0.84
N TYR A 40 -1.10 -4.11 -1.98
CA TYR A 40 -1.41 -5.10 -3.02
C TYR A 40 -1.10 -6.55 -2.58
N ALA A 41 -0.12 -6.74 -1.69
CA ALA A 41 0.19 -8.04 -1.10
C ALA A 41 -0.86 -8.50 -0.07
N SER A 42 -1.69 -7.59 0.43
CA SER A 42 -2.76 -7.92 1.38
C SER A 42 -3.96 -8.58 0.69
N PRO A 43 -4.74 -9.41 1.41
CA PRO A 43 -5.97 -9.99 0.86
C PRO A 43 -6.96 -8.88 0.45
N CYS A 44 -7.14 -8.71 -0.86
CA CYS A 44 -8.05 -7.74 -1.44
C CYS A 44 -8.59 -8.23 -2.79
N GLY A 45 -9.69 -7.63 -3.23
CA GLY A 45 -10.28 -7.87 -4.55
C GLY A 45 -9.32 -7.46 -5.68
N ALA A 46 -9.52 -8.03 -6.87
CA ALA A 46 -8.66 -7.82 -8.03
C ALA A 46 -8.51 -6.33 -8.38
N ASP A 47 -9.60 -5.57 -8.37
CA ASP A 47 -9.58 -4.13 -8.68
C ASP A 47 -8.70 -3.33 -7.70
N ASN A 48 -8.82 -3.63 -6.40
CA ASN A 48 -8.02 -2.99 -5.36
C ASN A 48 -6.55 -3.34 -5.50
N ARG A 49 -6.25 -4.59 -5.88
CA ARG A 49 -4.88 -5.05 -6.12
C ARG A 49 -4.25 -4.33 -7.30
N HIS A 50 -4.95 -4.28 -8.44
CA HIS A 50 -4.49 -3.55 -9.63
C HIS A 50 -4.29 -2.07 -9.35
N TRP A 51 -5.18 -1.47 -8.58
CA TRP A 51 -5.04 -0.07 -8.19
C TRP A 51 -3.81 0.18 -7.31
N ALA A 52 -3.58 -0.66 -6.30
CA ALA A 52 -2.38 -0.56 -5.46
C ALA A 52 -1.09 -0.85 -6.23
N GLU A 53 -1.11 -1.79 -7.18
CA GLU A 53 0.02 -2.07 -8.07
C GLU A 53 0.36 -0.85 -8.95
N ALA A 54 -0.64 -0.24 -9.60
CA ALA A 54 -0.43 0.95 -10.43
C ALA A 54 0.11 2.14 -9.61
N ARG A 55 -0.37 2.30 -8.36
CA ARG A 55 0.13 3.32 -7.45
C ARG A 55 1.55 3.05 -6.98
N TYR A 56 1.87 1.80 -6.67
CA TYR A 56 3.22 1.37 -6.36
C TYR A 56 4.18 1.72 -7.51
N ASP A 57 3.83 1.37 -8.76
CA ASP A 57 4.66 1.64 -9.93
C ASP A 57 4.89 3.14 -10.14
N ARG A 58 3.84 3.95 -9.98
CA ARG A 58 3.93 5.40 -10.06
C ARG A 58 4.83 5.97 -8.96
N CYS A 59 4.62 5.56 -7.71
CA CYS A 59 5.42 6.05 -6.58
C CYS A 59 6.89 5.64 -6.68
N ALA A 60 7.15 4.40 -7.13
CA ALA A 60 8.50 3.91 -7.38
C ALA A 60 9.19 4.73 -8.47
N TYR A 61 8.51 4.97 -9.60
CA TYR A 61 9.02 5.81 -10.69
C TYR A 61 9.34 7.24 -10.23
N VAL A 62 8.42 7.90 -9.53
CA VAL A 62 8.60 9.28 -9.05
C VAL A 62 9.73 9.39 -8.03
N SER A 63 9.89 8.39 -7.17
CA SER A 63 10.96 8.36 -6.16
C SER A 63 12.33 7.91 -6.72
N GLY A 64 12.40 7.50 -7.99
CA GLY A 64 13.61 6.91 -8.57
C GLY A 64 13.96 5.53 -8.02
N LEU A 65 13.03 4.88 -7.31
CA LEU A 65 13.18 3.51 -6.84
C LEU A 65 13.03 2.53 -8.01
N ARG A 66 14.04 1.69 -8.22
CA ARG A 66 13.90 0.52 -9.09
C ARG A 66 13.13 -0.56 -8.33
N ARG A 67 12.18 -1.20 -9.02
CA ARG A 67 11.36 -2.31 -8.50
C ARG A 67 12.21 -3.41 -7.81
N THR A 68 13.43 -3.63 -8.31
CA THR A 68 14.40 -4.60 -7.79
C THR A 68 14.89 -4.31 -6.36
N ASP A 69 14.99 -3.03 -5.96
CA ASP A 69 15.54 -2.60 -4.65
C ASP A 69 14.64 -2.99 -3.46
N ILE A 70 13.34 -3.22 -3.73
CA ILE A 70 12.34 -3.48 -2.69
C ILE A 70 12.19 -4.98 -2.43
N SER A 71 12.29 -5.82 -3.47
CA SER A 71 12.23 -7.27 -3.33
C SER A 71 13.40 -7.85 -2.51
N GLU A 72 14.57 -7.21 -2.56
CA GLU A 72 15.76 -7.64 -1.81
C GLU A 72 15.64 -7.36 -0.29
N ARG A 73 14.80 -6.41 0.14
CA ARG A 73 14.59 -6.10 1.57
C ARG A 73 13.75 -7.14 2.32
N LYS A 74 13.11 -8.07 1.63
CA LYS A 74 12.33 -9.17 2.25
C LYS A 74 13.13 -10.47 2.44
N ALA A 75 14.42 -10.49 2.08
CA ALA A 75 15.26 -11.68 2.11
C ALA A 75 16.27 -11.74 3.28
N VAL A 76 16.11 -10.91 4.31
CA VAL A 76 16.92 -10.94 5.55
C VAL A 76 16.06 -11.30 6.75
#